data_AF-A0A1A8JJM6-F1
#
_entry.id   AF-A0A1A8JJM6-F1
#
_cell.length_a   1.000
_cell.length_b   1.000
_cell.length_c   1.000
_cell.angle_alpha   90.00
_cell.angle_beta   90.00
_cell.angle_gamma   90.00
#
_symmetry.space_group_name_H-M   'P 1'
#
loop_
_entity.id
_entity.type
_entity.pdbx_description
1 polymer ?
#
loop_
_entity_poly.entity_id
_entity_poly.type
_entity_poly.pdbx_seq_one_letter_code
_entity_poly.pdbx_strand_id
1 'polypeptide(L)'
;MLLLAAVFCVVVASVTTETIYKKLGDDVDLKPEVPLVGKISGITWKIGRDIAAQWDGAELDYFVQFKVRGHLDNATGVMTIRGLEKGDGNIYTAEVNHNLWGKPIRLIVISEVPVPSVREKCSEEPRACTLTCEGNVTEAEPVTYTWRSDQKVELGVGERTLTITEESSATEAFTCEVKNPVSQKSSEPFTNPFSSSHNTAPKEGLKIVTGLVVFFCLLTVALLPVIVHRIRTGVCFYEKMSMPWEKDFWTREQADAVDSNGTATHSPYEKSDEEAPMTGS
;
A
#
# COMPACT_ATOMS: atom_id res chain seq x y z
N MET A 1 26.42 64.93 19.86
CA MET A 1 27.01 64.00 18.88
C MET A 1 26.26 62.68 18.98
N LEU A 2 25.24 62.48 18.14
CA LEU A 2 24.50 61.22 18.06
C LEU A 2 25.23 60.28 17.09
N LEU A 3 25.65 59.13 17.58
CA LEU A 3 26.22 58.03 16.80
C LEU A 3 25.06 57.27 16.12
N LEU A 4 24.96 57.38 14.79
CA LEU A 4 24.13 56.51 13.97
C LEU A 4 24.97 55.28 13.57
N ALA A 5 24.70 54.15 14.22
CA ALA A 5 25.21 52.86 13.79
C ALA A 5 24.33 52.36 12.64
N ALA A 6 24.85 52.38 11.41
CA ALA A 6 24.21 51.76 10.27
C ALA A 6 24.41 50.24 10.36
N VAL A 7 23.35 49.50 10.65
CA VAL A 7 23.34 48.04 10.57
C VAL A 7 23.25 47.66 9.10
N PHE A 8 24.37 47.24 8.52
CA PHE A 8 24.42 46.72 7.15
C PHE A 8 23.93 45.27 7.17
N CYS A 9 22.64 45.05 6.92
CA CYS A 9 22.10 43.72 6.68
C CYS A 9 22.62 43.20 5.33
N VAL A 10 23.69 42.40 5.36
CA VAL A 10 24.10 41.61 4.20
C VAL A 10 23.05 40.51 4.01
N VAL A 11 22.16 40.71 3.04
CA VAL A 11 21.28 39.64 2.55
C VAL A 11 22.14 38.76 1.66
N VAL A 12 22.61 37.64 2.20
CA VAL A 12 23.28 36.60 1.40
C VAL A 12 22.19 35.90 0.59
N ALA A 13 22.13 36.18 -0.71
CA ALA A 13 21.29 35.42 -1.62
C ALA A 13 21.80 33.98 -1.65
N SER A 14 20.99 33.02 -1.19
CA SER A 14 21.33 31.60 -1.29
C SER A 14 21.18 31.15 -2.75
N VAL A 15 22.28 30.68 -3.34
CA VAL A 15 22.23 30.06 -4.67
C VAL A 15 21.42 28.76 -4.55
N THR A 16 20.25 28.72 -5.20
CA THR A 16 19.42 27.52 -5.23
C THR A 16 20.08 26.48 -6.14
N THR A 17 20.35 25.30 -5.58
CA THR A 17 21.01 24.18 -6.27
C THR A 17 19.96 23.11 -6.59
N GLU A 18 19.94 22.58 -7.80
CA GLU A 18 19.13 21.41 -8.16
C GLU A 18 19.83 20.15 -7.65
N THR A 19 19.15 19.24 -6.96
CA THR A 19 19.75 18.00 -6.47
C THR A 19 19.18 16.81 -7.22
N ILE A 20 20.06 15.99 -7.80
CA ILE A 20 19.70 14.76 -8.51
C ILE A 20 20.38 13.57 -7.84
N TYR A 21 19.60 12.50 -7.60
CA TYR A 21 20.11 11.24 -7.09
C TYR A 21 20.21 10.25 -8.24
N LYS A 22 21.34 9.55 -8.31
CA LYS A 22 21.59 8.50 -9.31
C LYS A 22 22.22 7.28 -8.67
N LYS A 23 21.89 6.12 -9.22
CA LYS A 23 22.42 4.85 -8.75
C LYS A 23 23.88 4.71 -9.20
N LEU A 24 24.71 4.10 -8.37
CA LEU A 24 26.07 3.70 -8.73
C LEU A 24 26.05 2.84 -10.00
N GLY A 25 26.93 3.16 -10.95
CA GLY A 25 27.06 2.45 -12.23
C GLY A 25 26.05 2.86 -13.31
N ASP A 26 25.03 3.67 -12.99
CA ASP A 26 24.11 4.21 -14.01
C ASP A 26 24.75 5.36 -14.79
N ASP A 27 24.10 5.77 -15.88
CA ASP A 27 24.44 6.95 -16.65
C ASP A 27 23.58 8.17 -16.24
N VAL A 28 24.11 9.38 -16.42
CA VAL A 28 23.36 10.62 -16.17
C VAL A 28 23.63 11.65 -17.25
N ASP A 29 22.56 12.36 -17.65
CA ASP A 29 22.61 13.54 -18.50
C ASP A 29 22.43 14.78 -17.64
N LEU A 30 23.47 15.60 -17.55
CA LEU A 30 23.43 16.93 -16.94
C LEU A 30 23.02 17.93 -18.01
N LYS A 31 21.87 18.57 -17.82
CA LYS A 31 21.29 19.45 -18.84
C LYS A 31 21.48 20.90 -18.43
N PRO A 32 22.11 21.72 -19.26
CA PRO A 32 22.11 23.16 -19.00
C PRO A 32 20.71 23.69 -19.32
N GLU A 33 20.11 24.50 -18.44
CA GLU A 33 18.82 25.16 -18.69
C GLU A 33 19.00 26.33 -19.70
N VAL A 34 19.56 26.05 -20.86
CA VAL A 34 19.83 27.06 -21.90
C VAL A 34 18.50 27.44 -22.54
N PRO A 35 18.14 28.74 -22.63
CA PRO A 35 17.02 29.14 -23.46
C PRO A 35 17.36 28.78 -24.91
N LEU A 36 16.40 28.22 -25.63
CA LEU A 36 16.53 27.70 -27.01
C LEU A 36 16.82 28.79 -28.08
N VAL A 37 17.40 29.92 -27.69
CA VAL A 37 17.54 31.13 -28.50
C VAL A 37 19.02 31.39 -28.74
N GLY A 38 19.53 30.88 -29.86
CA GLY A 38 20.85 31.24 -30.39
C GLY A 38 21.73 30.05 -30.73
N LYS A 39 22.75 30.31 -31.56
CA LYS A 39 23.78 29.32 -31.89
C LYS A 39 24.72 29.15 -30.70
N ILE A 40 24.95 27.90 -30.29
CA ILE A 40 26.00 27.56 -29.32
C ILE A 40 27.36 27.71 -30.04
N SER A 41 28.22 28.55 -29.49
CA SER A 41 29.59 28.80 -29.94
C SER A 41 30.65 28.28 -28.96
N GLY A 42 30.26 27.95 -27.72
CA GLY A 42 31.16 27.34 -26.75
C GLY A 42 30.41 26.83 -25.53
N ILE A 43 30.91 25.76 -24.91
CA ILE A 43 30.33 25.13 -23.72
C ILE A 43 31.47 24.79 -22.76
N THR A 44 31.25 24.97 -21.46
CA THR A 44 32.18 24.54 -20.43
C THR A 44 31.41 24.01 -19.24
N TRP A 45 31.64 22.75 -18.90
CA TRP A 45 31.15 22.14 -17.66
C TRP A 45 32.24 22.17 -16.61
N LYS A 46 31.89 22.59 -15.40
CA LYS A 46 32.82 22.75 -14.27
C LYS A 46 32.37 22.00 -13.04
N ILE A 47 33.34 21.58 -12.24
CA ILE A 47 33.18 21.08 -10.88
C ILE A 47 33.92 22.06 -9.97
N GLY A 48 33.16 22.93 -9.30
CA GLY A 48 33.76 24.04 -8.55
C GLY A 48 34.58 24.95 -9.47
N ARG A 49 35.92 24.90 -9.36
CA ARG A 49 36.84 25.70 -10.20
C ARG A 49 37.48 24.89 -11.33
N ASP A 50 37.37 23.58 -11.27
CA ASP A 50 38.00 22.68 -12.23
C ASP A 50 37.07 22.46 -13.42
N ILE A 51 37.66 22.34 -14.61
CA ILE A 51 36.90 22.07 -15.84
C ILE A 51 36.75 20.55 -15.97
N ALA A 52 35.53 20.09 -16.20
CA ALA A 52 35.21 18.69 -16.47
C ALA A 52 35.27 18.40 -17.98
N ALA A 53 34.65 19.28 -18.78
CA ALA A 53 34.64 19.23 -20.24
C ALA A 53 34.50 20.63 -20.82
N GLN A 54 35.12 20.88 -21.97
CA GLN A 54 35.07 22.17 -22.65
C GLN A 54 35.02 22.00 -24.16
N TRP A 55 34.17 22.79 -24.81
CA TRP A 55 34.12 22.93 -26.25
C TRP A 55 34.15 24.40 -26.62
N ASP A 56 35.01 24.79 -27.56
CA ASP A 56 35.26 26.20 -27.92
C ASP A 56 34.74 26.60 -29.31
N GLY A 57 33.95 25.73 -29.95
CA GLY A 57 33.50 25.91 -31.33
C GLY A 57 34.23 25.03 -32.33
N ALA A 58 35.42 24.52 -31.98
CA ALA A 58 36.25 23.69 -32.85
C ALA A 58 36.73 22.41 -32.14
N GLU A 59 37.35 22.55 -30.98
CA GLU A 59 37.96 21.46 -30.23
C GLU A 59 37.12 21.10 -29.00
N LEU A 60 37.12 19.81 -28.65
CA LEU A 60 36.39 19.26 -27.51
C LEU A 60 37.37 18.55 -26.58
N ASP A 61 37.54 19.12 -25.39
CA ASP A 61 38.43 18.63 -24.36
C ASP A 61 37.67 18.06 -23.17
N TYR A 62 38.18 16.94 -22.67
CA TYR A 62 37.74 16.34 -21.41
C TYR A 62 38.89 16.26 -20.43
N PHE A 63 38.58 16.35 -19.15
CA PHE A 63 39.59 16.35 -18.08
C PHE A 63 39.37 15.19 -17.10
N VAL A 64 40.47 14.74 -16.51
CA VAL A 64 40.51 13.70 -15.46
C VAL A 64 39.66 12.47 -15.86
N GLN A 65 38.64 12.10 -15.09
CA GLN A 65 37.82 10.91 -15.32
C GLN A 65 36.88 11.03 -16.54
N PHE A 66 36.56 12.25 -16.96
CA PHE A 66 35.63 12.50 -18.06
C PHE A 66 36.23 12.19 -19.43
N LYS A 67 37.56 12.03 -19.52
CA LYS A 67 38.23 11.57 -20.77
C LYS A 67 37.74 10.20 -21.24
N VAL A 68 37.34 9.35 -20.30
CA VAL A 68 36.93 7.96 -20.59
C VAL A 68 35.42 7.82 -20.56
N ARG A 69 34.75 8.51 -19.62
CA ARG A 69 33.32 8.31 -19.33
C ARG A 69 32.42 9.50 -19.68
N GLY A 70 33.00 10.63 -20.09
CA GLY A 70 32.27 11.86 -20.41
C GLY A 70 31.87 11.94 -21.89
N HIS A 71 30.71 12.53 -22.15
CA HIS A 71 30.28 12.89 -23.49
C HIS A 71 29.51 14.21 -23.49
N LEU A 72 30.00 15.20 -24.22
CA LEU A 72 29.36 16.50 -24.37
C LEU A 72 28.70 16.62 -25.75
N ASP A 73 27.39 16.82 -25.76
CA ASP A 73 26.65 17.18 -26.97
C ASP A 73 26.78 18.68 -27.20
N ASN A 74 27.48 19.07 -28.27
CA ASN A 74 27.73 20.48 -28.60
C ASN A 74 26.52 21.20 -29.21
N ALA A 75 25.48 20.48 -29.64
CA ALA A 75 24.25 21.07 -30.17
C ALA A 75 23.30 21.48 -29.04
N THR A 76 23.31 20.74 -27.92
CA THR A 76 22.39 20.96 -26.79
C THR A 76 23.08 21.45 -25.52
N GLY A 77 24.39 21.25 -25.40
CA GLY A 77 25.17 21.53 -24.19
C GLY A 77 25.07 20.44 -23.12
N VAL A 78 24.35 19.34 -23.37
CA VAL A 78 24.15 18.26 -22.40
C VAL A 78 25.46 17.50 -22.19
N MET A 79 25.85 17.33 -20.92
CA MET A 79 26.98 16.49 -20.52
C MET A 79 26.48 15.17 -19.97
N THR A 80 26.77 14.09 -20.68
CA THR A 80 26.53 12.72 -20.21
C THR A 80 27.76 12.20 -19.48
N ILE A 81 27.55 11.62 -18.30
CA ILE A 81 28.57 10.87 -17.55
C ILE A 81 28.10 9.42 -17.50
N ARG A 82 28.90 8.51 -18.07
CA ARG A 82 28.59 7.09 -18.10
C ARG A 82 29.19 6.33 -16.92
N GLY A 83 28.54 5.27 -16.48
CA GLY A 83 29.04 4.38 -15.44
C GLY A 83 29.45 5.14 -14.18
N LEU A 84 28.49 5.79 -13.53
CA LEU A 84 28.73 6.68 -12.40
C LEU A 84 29.48 5.98 -11.26
N GLU A 85 30.52 6.65 -10.77
CA GLU A 85 31.27 6.25 -9.58
C GLU A 85 30.91 7.17 -8.41
N LYS A 86 31.15 6.71 -7.18
CA LYS A 86 30.88 7.50 -5.96
C LYS A 86 31.59 8.86 -5.97
N GLY A 87 32.80 8.91 -6.55
CA GLY A 87 33.60 10.13 -6.69
C GLY A 87 33.05 11.14 -7.70
N ASP A 88 32.10 10.76 -8.56
CA ASP A 88 31.47 11.68 -9.50
C ASP A 88 30.41 12.58 -8.82
N GLY A 89 30.00 12.25 -7.60
CA GLY A 89 29.05 13.05 -6.82
C GLY A 89 29.62 14.43 -6.47
N ASN A 90 29.21 15.46 -7.22
CA ASN A 90 29.73 16.82 -7.14
C ASN A 90 28.66 17.85 -7.49
N ILE A 91 29.00 19.13 -7.38
CA ILE A 91 28.20 20.22 -7.91
C ILE A 91 28.76 20.63 -9.27
N TYR A 92 27.92 20.49 -10.30
CA TYR A 92 28.22 20.78 -11.68
C TYR A 92 27.60 22.11 -12.09
N THR A 93 28.35 22.91 -12.83
CA THR A 93 27.85 24.15 -13.44
C THR A 93 28.18 24.19 -14.91
N ALA A 94 27.25 24.70 -15.71
CA ALA A 94 27.42 24.86 -17.14
C ALA A 94 27.55 26.34 -17.52
N GLU A 95 28.55 26.63 -18.33
CA GLU A 95 28.71 27.90 -19.04
C GLU A 95 28.48 27.63 -20.52
N VAL A 96 27.52 28.31 -21.13
CA VAL A 96 27.24 28.22 -22.57
C VAL A 96 27.34 29.62 -23.16
N ASN A 97 28.19 29.78 -24.18
CA ASN A 97 28.56 31.05 -24.78
C ASN A 97 29.06 32.07 -23.73
N HIS A 98 29.91 31.60 -22.80
CA HIS A 98 30.46 32.37 -21.68
C HIS A 98 29.44 32.89 -20.66
N ASN A 99 28.18 32.48 -20.75
CA ASN A 99 27.15 32.80 -19.77
C ASN A 99 26.83 31.58 -18.92
N LEU A 100 26.64 31.79 -17.62
CA LEU A 100 26.14 30.75 -16.72
C LEU A 100 24.65 30.52 -16.99
N TRP A 101 24.27 29.27 -17.20
CA TRP A 101 22.88 28.88 -17.45
C TRP A 101 22.39 27.86 -16.43
N GLY A 102 21.12 28.00 -16.06
CA GLY A 102 20.46 27.16 -15.08
C GLY A 102 21.01 27.30 -13.66
N LYS A 103 20.49 26.44 -12.79
CA LYS A 103 20.98 26.30 -11.42
C LYS A 103 22.18 25.34 -11.39
N PRO A 104 23.12 25.49 -10.46
CA PRO A 104 24.10 24.45 -10.20
C PRO A 104 23.41 23.12 -9.91
N ILE A 105 23.92 22.02 -10.47
CA ILE A 105 23.37 20.67 -10.33
C ILE A 105 24.24 19.90 -9.34
N ARG A 106 23.69 19.56 -8.18
CA ARG A 106 24.27 18.64 -7.21
C ARG A 106 23.91 17.21 -7.58
N LEU A 107 24.88 16.48 -8.13
CA LEU A 107 24.77 15.05 -8.36
C LEU A 107 25.17 14.30 -7.09
N ILE A 108 24.31 13.39 -6.64
CA ILE A 108 24.58 12.48 -5.54
C ILE A 108 24.49 11.05 -6.09
N VAL A 109 25.59 10.31 -5.99
CA VAL A 109 25.69 8.92 -6.47
C VAL A 109 25.60 7.98 -5.27
N ILE A 110 24.58 7.13 -5.24
CA ILE A 110 24.27 6.23 -4.11
C ILE A 110 24.03 4.80 -4.60
N SER A 111 24.26 3.83 -3.73
CA SER A 111 23.95 2.43 -3.99
C SER A 111 22.45 2.16 -3.80
N GLU A 112 21.96 1.04 -4.35
CA GLU A 112 20.64 0.54 -3.96
C GLU A 112 20.64 0.14 -2.49
N VAL A 113 19.47 0.23 -1.85
CA VAL A 113 19.28 -0.29 -0.50
C VAL A 113 19.42 -1.82 -0.51
N PRO A 114 20.06 -2.43 0.50
CA PRO A 114 20.07 -3.88 0.63
C PRO A 114 18.66 -4.41 0.92
N VAL A 115 18.42 -5.69 0.66
CA VAL A 115 17.23 -6.38 1.18
C VAL A 115 17.33 -6.39 2.71
N PRO A 116 16.38 -5.77 3.44
CA PRO A 116 16.46 -5.69 4.89
C PRO A 116 16.06 -7.01 5.56
N SER A 117 16.47 -7.18 6.81
CA SER A 117 16.05 -8.28 7.68
C SER A 117 15.40 -7.76 8.96
N VAL A 118 14.50 -8.53 9.55
CA VAL A 118 13.86 -8.15 10.82
C VAL A 118 14.52 -8.92 11.95
N ARG A 119 15.00 -8.20 12.97
CA ARG A 119 15.49 -8.77 14.22
C ARG A 119 14.52 -8.47 15.35
N GLU A 120 14.21 -9.47 16.15
CA GLU A 120 13.33 -9.35 17.31
C GLU A 120 14.11 -9.29 18.63
N LYS A 121 13.57 -8.52 19.58
CA LYS A 121 13.96 -8.58 21.00
C LYS A 121 12.71 -8.44 21.87
N CYS A 122 12.38 -9.46 22.64
CA CYS A 122 11.23 -9.46 23.55
C CYS A 122 11.62 -9.19 25.01
N SER A 123 10.69 -8.59 25.74
CA SER A 123 10.67 -8.47 27.20
C SER A 123 9.44 -9.19 27.74
N GLU A 124 9.56 -9.83 28.90
CA GLU A 124 8.44 -10.54 29.55
C GLU A 124 7.60 -9.61 30.44
N GLU A 125 8.19 -8.52 30.96
CA GLU A 125 7.53 -7.56 31.86
C GLU A 125 7.84 -6.11 31.46
N PRO A 126 6.91 -5.37 30.80
CA PRO A 126 5.68 -5.87 30.18
C PRO A 126 5.99 -6.76 28.96
N ARG A 127 5.06 -7.67 28.62
CA ARG A 127 5.17 -8.56 27.47
C ARG A 127 5.09 -7.78 26.15
N ALA A 128 6.25 -7.48 25.57
CA ALA A 128 6.38 -6.70 24.36
C ALA A 128 7.63 -7.11 23.58
N CYS A 129 7.57 -7.05 22.26
CA CYS A 129 8.71 -7.30 21.40
C CYS A 129 9.03 -6.06 20.57
N THR A 130 10.31 -5.71 20.51
CA THR A 130 10.82 -4.66 19.62
C THR A 130 11.42 -5.33 18.39
N LEU A 131 10.80 -5.08 17.25
CA LEU A 131 11.31 -5.45 15.94
C LEU A 131 12.24 -4.34 15.45
N THR A 132 13.42 -4.71 14.97
CA THR A 132 14.41 -3.80 14.40
C THR A 132 14.64 -4.16 12.95
N CYS A 133 14.55 -3.16 12.07
CA CYS A 133 14.87 -3.34 10.67
C CYS A 133 16.38 -3.22 10.45
N GLU A 134 17.02 -4.35 10.15
CA GLU A 134 18.46 -4.47 9.96
C GLU A 134 18.84 -4.41 8.47
N GLY A 135 20.06 -3.94 8.22
CA GLY A 135 20.60 -3.70 6.89
C GLY A 135 21.69 -2.64 6.93
N ASN A 136 22.80 -2.87 6.22
CA ASN A 136 23.88 -1.91 6.08
C ASN A 136 23.55 -0.92 4.95
N VAL A 137 23.25 0.32 5.33
CA VAL A 137 22.79 1.37 4.41
C VAL A 137 23.84 2.46 4.17
N THR A 138 25.08 2.28 4.62
CA THR A 138 26.12 3.34 4.60
C THR A 138 26.36 3.93 3.20
N GLU A 139 26.22 3.13 2.14
CA GLU A 139 26.37 3.62 0.75
C GLU A 139 25.05 3.95 0.05
N ALA A 140 23.92 3.70 0.71
CA ALA A 140 22.58 3.88 0.17
C ALA A 140 21.84 5.07 0.80
N GLU A 141 22.48 5.81 1.71
CA GLU A 141 21.90 7.00 2.34
C GLU A 141 21.61 8.14 1.35
N PRO A 142 20.56 8.94 1.56
CA PRO A 142 19.61 8.87 2.68
C PRO A 142 18.55 7.78 2.48
N VAL A 143 18.17 7.11 3.58
CA VAL A 143 17.14 6.07 3.57
C VAL A 143 15.94 6.44 4.45
N THR A 144 14.78 5.89 4.12
CA THR A 144 13.55 5.95 4.92
C THR A 144 13.07 4.53 5.18
N TYR A 145 12.68 4.27 6.43
CA TYR A 145 12.11 3.00 6.87
C TYR A 145 10.59 3.10 6.88
N THR A 146 9.91 2.01 6.55
CA THR A 146 8.44 1.91 6.63
C THR A 146 8.05 0.52 7.09
N TRP A 147 7.29 0.44 8.16
CA TRP A 147 6.70 -0.82 8.62
C TRP A 147 5.31 -1.00 8.06
N ARG A 148 5.03 -2.19 7.51
CA ARG A 148 3.70 -2.56 7.03
C ARG A 148 3.19 -3.84 7.68
N SER A 149 1.88 -3.92 7.89
CA SER A 149 1.20 -5.18 8.22
C SER A 149 1.00 -6.05 6.98
N ASP A 150 0.57 -7.30 7.19
CA ASP A 150 0.05 -8.23 6.19
C ASP A 150 -1.08 -7.63 5.33
N GLN A 151 -1.91 -6.77 5.93
CA GLN A 151 -2.97 -6.01 5.24
C GLN A 151 -2.45 -4.77 4.50
N LYS A 152 -1.13 -4.58 4.41
CA LYS A 152 -0.45 -3.43 3.79
C LYS A 152 -0.74 -2.08 4.45
N VAL A 153 -1.17 -2.08 5.70
CA VAL A 153 -1.36 -0.85 6.48
C VAL A 153 0.01 -0.35 6.93
N GLU A 154 0.29 0.94 6.75
CA GLU A 154 1.53 1.57 7.24
C GLU A 154 1.42 1.81 8.75
N LEU A 155 2.34 1.21 9.51
CA LEU A 155 2.33 1.22 10.98
C LEU A 155 3.33 2.21 11.56
N GLY A 156 4.38 2.54 10.80
CA GLY A 156 5.41 3.48 11.21
C GLY A 156 6.25 3.93 10.02
N VAL A 157 6.41 5.24 9.85
CA VAL A 157 7.19 5.86 8.78
C VAL A 157 8.37 6.59 9.40
N GLY A 158 9.57 6.36 8.87
CA GLY A 158 10.82 6.95 9.37
C GLY A 158 11.45 6.17 10.54
N GLU A 159 10.67 5.32 11.21
CA GLU A 159 11.12 4.55 12.37
C GLU A 159 11.84 3.26 11.96
N ARG A 160 13.07 3.08 12.44
CA ARG A 160 13.85 1.85 12.22
C ARG A 160 13.34 0.67 13.05
N THR A 161 12.59 0.96 14.11
CA THR A 161 12.06 -0.04 15.05
C THR A 161 10.54 0.00 15.13
N LEU A 162 9.92 -1.14 15.36
CA LEU A 162 8.48 -1.27 15.62
C LEU A 162 8.29 -2.05 16.93
N THR A 163 7.48 -1.52 17.84
CA THR A 163 7.11 -2.22 19.07
C THR A 163 5.78 -2.91 18.88
N ILE A 164 5.73 -4.21 19.17
CA ILE A 164 4.54 -5.06 19.08
C ILE A 164 4.20 -5.63 20.46
N THR A 165 2.91 -5.74 20.73
CA THR A 165 2.33 -6.21 22.00
C THR A 165 1.16 -7.15 21.72
N GLU A 166 0.51 -7.68 22.76
CA GLU A 166 -0.73 -8.48 22.65
C GLU A 166 -1.85 -7.75 21.88
N GLU A 167 -1.87 -6.41 21.89
CA GLU A 167 -2.84 -5.60 21.14
C GLU A 167 -2.66 -5.73 19.61
N SER A 168 -1.47 -6.15 19.17
CA SER A 168 -1.16 -6.40 17.76
C SER A 168 -1.61 -7.77 17.25
N SER A 169 -2.29 -8.57 18.08
CA SER A 169 -2.70 -9.96 17.79
C SER A 169 -3.58 -10.15 16.55
N ALA A 170 -4.22 -9.09 16.06
CA ALA A 170 -4.98 -9.09 14.82
C ALA A 170 -4.10 -9.06 13.55
N THR A 171 -2.82 -8.70 13.67
CA THR A 171 -1.86 -8.66 12.56
C THR A 171 -1.08 -9.97 12.52
N GLU A 172 -1.12 -10.69 11.39
CA GLU A 172 -0.44 -11.99 11.26
C GLU A 172 1.07 -11.84 11.04
N ALA A 173 1.48 -10.80 10.30
CA ALA A 173 2.88 -10.58 9.96
C ALA A 173 3.21 -9.10 9.73
N PHE A 174 4.48 -8.77 9.92
CA PHE A 174 5.05 -7.44 9.69
C PHE A 174 6.13 -7.49 8.63
N THR A 175 6.19 -6.47 7.79
CA THR A 175 7.23 -6.30 6.77
C THR A 175 7.92 -4.97 6.98
N CYS A 176 9.26 -4.96 7.00
CA CYS A 176 10.03 -3.72 6.93
C CYS A 176 10.35 -3.40 5.47
N GLU A 177 10.10 -2.17 5.07
CA GLU A 177 10.52 -1.60 3.80
C GLU A 177 11.58 -0.53 4.03
N VAL A 178 12.66 -0.59 3.25
CA VAL A 178 13.70 0.43 3.20
C VAL A 178 13.69 1.05 1.82
N LYS A 179 13.69 2.37 1.76
CA LYS A 179 13.63 3.14 0.52
C LYS A 179 14.70 4.23 0.52
N ASN A 180 15.34 4.43 -0.63
CA ASN A 180 16.12 5.62 -0.93
C ASN A 180 15.64 6.21 -2.27
N PRO A 181 16.19 7.36 -2.72
CA PRO A 181 15.76 7.99 -3.97
C PRO A 181 15.91 7.12 -5.24
N VAL A 182 16.73 6.06 -5.22
CA VAL A 182 17.03 5.23 -6.39
C VAL A 182 16.46 3.81 -6.32
N SER A 183 16.00 3.35 -5.16
CA SER A 183 15.58 1.96 -4.94
C SER A 183 14.69 1.80 -3.71
N GLN A 184 13.95 0.68 -3.68
CA GLN A 184 13.09 0.28 -2.58
C GLN A 184 13.13 -1.23 -2.46
N LYS A 185 13.32 -1.75 -1.24
CA LYS A 185 13.34 -3.19 -0.95
C LYS A 185 12.58 -3.47 0.34
N SER A 186 12.05 -4.68 0.46
CA SER A 186 11.27 -5.14 1.61
C SER A 186 11.88 -6.40 2.20
N SER A 187 11.73 -6.61 3.49
CA SER A 187 12.12 -7.83 4.17
C SER A 187 11.18 -8.97 3.79
N GLU A 188 11.58 -10.20 4.10
CA GLU A 188 10.61 -11.28 4.23
C GLU A 188 9.59 -10.95 5.35
N PRO A 189 8.34 -11.42 5.24
CA PRO A 189 7.34 -11.23 6.28
C PRO A 189 7.79 -11.85 7.61
N PHE A 190 7.81 -11.04 8.66
CA PHE A 190 8.07 -11.47 10.02
C PHE A 190 6.76 -11.91 10.68
N THR A 191 6.63 -13.18 11.04
CA THR A 191 5.43 -13.72 11.71
C THR A 191 5.26 -13.12 13.09
N ASN A 192 4.08 -12.59 13.39
CA ASN A 192 3.78 -12.00 14.69
C ASN A 192 3.65 -13.09 15.78
N PRO A 193 4.48 -13.09 16.84
CA PRO A 193 4.37 -14.04 17.94
C PRO A 193 3.08 -13.87 18.77
N PHE A 194 2.44 -12.70 18.71
CA PHE A 194 1.17 -12.42 19.37
C PHE A 194 -0.03 -12.74 18.49
N SER A 195 0.17 -13.16 17.23
CA SER A 195 -0.96 -13.46 16.35
C SER A 195 -1.83 -14.56 16.97
N SER A 196 -3.11 -14.26 17.11
CA SER A 196 -4.11 -15.30 17.30
C SER A 196 -4.08 -16.08 16.00
N SER A 197 -3.38 -17.22 15.96
CA SER A 197 -3.58 -18.17 14.88
C SER A 197 -5.08 -18.41 14.87
N HIS A 198 -5.79 -17.89 13.85
CA HIS A 198 -6.99 -18.57 13.43
C HIS A 198 -6.44 -19.95 13.09
N ASN A 199 -6.57 -20.89 14.03
CA ASN A 199 -6.55 -22.30 13.69
C ASN A 199 -7.49 -22.35 12.52
N THR A 200 -6.94 -22.40 11.32
CA THR A 200 -7.73 -22.63 10.14
C THR A 200 -8.16 -24.03 10.42
N ALA A 201 -9.37 -24.17 10.99
CA ALA A 201 -9.99 -25.45 11.19
C ALA A 201 -9.71 -26.19 9.89
N PRO A 202 -9.09 -27.38 9.93
CA PRO A 202 -8.85 -28.14 8.72
C PRO A 202 -10.19 -28.08 8.01
N LYS A 203 -10.24 -27.55 6.78
CA LYS A 203 -11.47 -27.46 6.01
C LYS A 203 -12.01 -28.88 6.04
N GLU A 204 -12.95 -29.15 6.94
CA GLU A 204 -13.54 -30.46 7.06
C GLU A 204 -14.29 -30.54 5.76
N GLY A 205 -13.66 -31.23 4.81
CA GLY A 205 -14.25 -31.48 3.51
C GLY A 205 -15.62 -32.02 3.83
N LEU A 206 -16.63 -31.25 3.46
CA LEU A 206 -18.03 -31.57 3.62
C LEU A 206 -18.15 -33.04 3.21
N LYS A 207 -18.28 -33.95 4.18
CA LYS A 207 -18.49 -35.37 3.91
C LYS A 207 -19.90 -35.43 3.35
N ILE A 208 -20.03 -35.12 2.07
CA ILE A 208 -21.24 -35.34 1.30
C ILE A 208 -21.52 -36.82 1.51
N VAL A 209 -22.56 -37.10 2.29
CA VAL A 209 -22.96 -38.45 2.64
C VAL A 209 -23.14 -39.19 1.33
N THR A 210 -22.25 -40.14 1.03
CA THR A 210 -22.23 -40.88 -0.25
C THR A 210 -23.62 -41.46 -0.55
N GLY A 211 -24.39 -41.78 0.49
CA GLY A 211 -25.80 -42.20 0.39
C GLY A 211 -26.74 -41.16 -0.21
N LEU A 212 -26.58 -39.85 0.05
CA LEU A 212 -27.41 -38.80 -0.53
C LEU A 212 -27.18 -38.67 -2.04
N VAL A 213 -25.91 -38.76 -2.48
CA VAL A 213 -25.57 -38.73 -3.91
C VAL A 213 -26.13 -39.95 -4.62
N VAL A 214 -25.94 -41.15 -4.06
CA VAL A 214 -26.48 -42.38 -4.62
C VAL A 214 -28.02 -42.34 -4.65
N PHE A 215 -28.67 -41.83 -3.61
CA PHE A 215 -30.13 -41.68 -3.56
C PHE A 215 -30.65 -40.74 -4.65
N PHE A 216 -30.04 -39.56 -4.84
CA PHE A 216 -30.44 -38.64 -5.92
C PHE A 216 -30.14 -39.21 -7.31
N CYS A 217 -29.03 -39.92 -7.50
CA CYS A 217 -28.73 -40.62 -8.74
C CYS A 217 -29.76 -41.72 -9.05
N LEU A 218 -30.16 -42.52 -8.05
CA LEU A 218 -31.19 -43.55 -8.24
C LEU A 218 -32.57 -42.94 -8.50
N LEU A 219 -32.94 -41.87 -7.78
CA LEU A 219 -34.18 -41.15 -8.01
C LEU A 219 -34.26 -40.57 -9.42
N THR A 220 -33.19 -39.94 -9.91
CA THR A 220 -33.17 -39.41 -11.27
C THR A 220 -33.31 -40.51 -12.31
N VAL A 221 -32.57 -41.63 -12.18
CA VAL A 221 -32.70 -42.76 -13.11
C VAL A 221 -34.11 -43.38 -13.09
N ALA A 222 -34.76 -43.44 -11.94
CA ALA A 222 -36.13 -43.98 -11.84
C ALA A 222 -37.19 -43.02 -12.40
N LEU A 223 -37.04 -41.71 -12.17
CA LEU A 223 -38.01 -40.71 -12.59
C LEU A 223 -37.86 -40.32 -14.06
N LEU A 224 -36.65 -40.36 -14.63
CA LEU A 224 -36.39 -40.02 -16.03
C LEU A 224 -37.26 -40.80 -17.04
N PRO A 225 -37.40 -42.13 -16.99
CA PRO A 225 -38.28 -42.85 -17.92
C PRO A 225 -39.75 -42.55 -17.68
N VAL A 226 -40.18 -42.28 -16.44
CA VAL A 226 -41.56 -41.86 -16.13
C VAL A 226 -41.84 -40.47 -16.70
N ILE A 227 -40.91 -39.53 -16.55
CA ILE A 227 -40.99 -38.18 -17.10
C ILE A 227 -40.97 -38.22 -18.63
N VAL A 228 -40.06 -38.98 -19.23
CA VAL A 228 -39.97 -39.16 -20.69
C VAL A 228 -41.23 -39.85 -21.23
N HIS A 229 -41.77 -40.86 -20.54
CA HIS A 229 -43.04 -41.48 -20.90
C HIS A 229 -44.20 -40.49 -20.79
N ARG A 230 -44.30 -39.74 -19.69
CA ARG A 230 -45.33 -38.70 -19.47
C ARG A 230 -45.28 -37.63 -20.57
N ILE A 231 -44.10 -37.15 -20.94
CA ILE A 231 -43.89 -36.17 -22.03
C ILE A 231 -44.25 -36.78 -23.39
N ARG A 232 -43.88 -38.03 -23.65
CA ARG A 232 -44.14 -38.72 -24.93
C ARG A 232 -45.59 -39.14 -25.12
N THR A 233 -46.32 -39.45 -24.04
CA THR A 233 -47.76 -39.75 -24.07
C THR A 233 -48.65 -38.52 -24.21
N GLY A 234 -48.07 -37.30 -24.22
CA GLY A 234 -48.82 -36.09 -24.53
C GLY A 234 -49.90 -35.71 -23.52
N VAL A 235 -49.92 -36.30 -22.33
CA VAL A 235 -50.85 -35.92 -21.25
C VAL A 235 -50.21 -34.81 -20.40
N CYS A 236 -49.90 -33.69 -21.05
CA CYS A 236 -49.79 -32.41 -20.35
C CYS A 236 -51.22 -31.90 -20.14
N PHE A 237 -51.86 -32.33 -19.06
CA PHE A 237 -53.01 -31.61 -18.52
C PHE A 237 -52.49 -30.28 -17.96
N TYR A 238 -52.30 -29.31 -18.86
CA TYR A 238 -52.60 -27.92 -18.55
C TYR A 238 -54.09 -27.69 -18.87
N GLU A 239 -54.95 -28.55 -18.31
CA GLU A 239 -56.34 -28.19 -18.18
C GLU A 239 -56.40 -27.25 -16.98
N LYS A 240 -56.66 -25.98 -17.27
CA LYS A 240 -57.09 -24.99 -16.29
C LYS A 240 -58.25 -25.59 -15.48
N MET A 241 -57.94 -26.20 -14.34
CA MET A 241 -58.85 -26.13 -13.21
C MET A 241 -58.58 -24.77 -12.59
N SER A 242 -59.39 -23.79 -12.99
CA SER A 242 -59.75 -22.69 -12.10
C SER A 242 -60.13 -23.29 -10.75
N MET A 243 -59.21 -23.29 -9.78
CA MET A 243 -59.51 -23.73 -8.43
C MET A 243 -60.53 -22.74 -7.83
N PRO A 244 -61.73 -23.18 -7.40
CA PRO A 244 -62.85 -22.29 -7.09
C PRO A 244 -62.72 -21.40 -5.85
N TRP A 245 -61.64 -21.50 -5.06
CA TRP A 245 -61.57 -20.88 -3.72
C TRP A 245 -60.62 -19.70 -3.59
N GLU A 246 -59.89 -19.31 -4.64
CA GLU A 246 -58.97 -18.15 -4.56
C GLU A 246 -59.71 -16.80 -4.60
N LYS A 247 -61.03 -16.83 -4.76
CA LYS A 247 -61.91 -15.65 -4.78
C LYS A 247 -62.48 -15.28 -3.41
N ASP A 248 -62.29 -16.12 -2.39
CA ASP A 248 -62.97 -15.94 -1.10
C ASP A 248 -62.04 -15.51 0.05
N PHE A 249 -60.75 -15.28 -0.19
CA PHE A 249 -59.85 -14.86 0.89
C PHE A 249 -59.92 -13.37 1.23
N TRP A 250 -60.44 -12.52 0.32
CA TRP A 250 -60.54 -11.06 0.53
C TRP A 250 -61.96 -10.56 0.77
N THR A 251 -62.92 -11.44 1.08
CA THR A 251 -64.32 -11.02 1.28
C THR A 251 -64.97 -11.75 2.46
N ARG A 252 -64.31 -11.73 3.63
CA ARG A 252 -65.00 -11.95 4.91
C ARG A 252 -64.22 -11.42 6.11
N GLU A 253 -63.88 -10.13 6.08
CA GLU A 253 -63.51 -9.41 7.30
C GLU A 253 -64.02 -7.96 7.26
N GLN A 254 -65.30 -7.80 6.90
CA GLN A 254 -66.13 -6.67 7.32
C GLN A 254 -67.57 -6.86 6.84
N ALA A 255 -68.51 -6.61 7.75
CA ALA A 255 -69.96 -6.54 7.56
C ALA A 255 -70.69 -7.89 7.41
N ASP A 256 -70.91 -8.54 8.55
CA ASP A 256 -72.29 -8.81 8.97
C ASP A 256 -72.39 -8.57 10.47
N ALA A 257 -72.85 -7.37 10.80
CA ALA A 257 -73.56 -7.14 12.04
C ALA A 257 -74.90 -7.89 11.97
N VAL A 258 -75.33 -8.48 13.08
CA VAL A 258 -76.66 -8.30 13.68
C VAL A 258 -76.87 -9.36 14.78
N ASP A 259 -76.80 -8.83 16.00
CA ASP A 259 -77.68 -9.03 17.14
C ASP A 259 -77.82 -10.34 17.92
N SER A 260 -77.71 -10.11 19.23
CA SER A 260 -78.62 -10.56 20.31
C SER A 260 -78.13 -11.61 21.30
N ASN A 261 -77.60 -11.09 22.42
CA ASN A 261 -78.24 -11.08 23.75
C ASN A 261 -78.39 -12.39 24.56
N GLY A 262 -78.02 -12.32 25.84
CA GLY A 262 -78.40 -13.25 26.93
C GLY A 262 -77.26 -14.15 27.43
N THR A 263 -76.55 -13.92 28.54
CA THR A 263 -76.92 -13.84 29.98
C THR A 263 -76.67 -15.15 30.76
N ALA A 264 -76.04 -14.98 31.94
CA ALA A 264 -76.05 -15.82 33.17
C ALA A 264 -75.20 -17.11 33.20
N THR A 265 -74.00 -17.07 33.82
CA THR A 265 -73.63 -17.32 35.25
C THR A 265 -73.40 -18.79 35.63
N HIS A 266 -72.18 -19.11 36.07
CA HIS A 266 -71.89 -19.54 37.45
C HIS A 266 -70.37 -19.63 37.72
N SER A 267 -69.95 -19.06 38.85
CA SER A 267 -68.69 -19.36 39.58
C SER A 267 -69.00 -20.42 40.66
N PRO A 268 -68.02 -21.14 41.26
CA PRO A 268 -67.29 -20.60 42.42
C PRO A 268 -65.83 -21.08 42.63
N TYR A 269 -65.03 -20.22 43.28
CA TYR A 269 -63.94 -20.48 44.26
C TYR A 269 -62.70 -21.30 43.81
N GLU A 270 -61.44 -20.96 44.13
CA GLU A 270 -60.78 -20.65 45.43
C GLU A 270 -59.37 -20.06 45.11
N LYS A 271 -58.98 -18.81 45.44
CA LYS A 271 -58.28 -18.28 46.65
C LYS A 271 -57.19 -19.20 47.23
N SER A 272 -55.98 -18.81 47.69
CA SER A 272 -55.31 -17.56 48.10
C SER A 272 -53.80 -17.91 48.22
N ASP A 273 -52.84 -17.02 47.88
CA ASP A 273 -52.10 -16.08 48.78
C ASP A 273 -51.32 -16.82 49.91
N GLU A 274 -50.06 -16.60 50.28
CA GLU A 274 -49.25 -15.39 50.60
C GLU A 274 -47.80 -15.92 50.84
N GLU A 275 -46.71 -15.32 50.34
CA GLU A 275 -45.92 -14.18 50.86
C GLU A 275 -45.12 -14.39 52.19
N ALA A 276 -43.77 -14.42 52.04
CA ALA A 276 -42.73 -13.79 52.89
C ALA A 276 -42.48 -14.28 54.37
N PRO A 277 -41.50 -13.75 55.13
CA PRO A 277 -40.06 -13.48 54.90
C PRO A 277 -39.14 -13.88 56.11
N MET A 278 -37.90 -13.38 56.08
CA MET A 278 -37.05 -12.87 57.21
C MET A 278 -35.91 -13.75 57.79
N THR A 279 -34.71 -13.14 57.73
CA THR A 279 -33.62 -13.06 58.76
C THR A 279 -33.02 -14.37 59.26
N GLY A 280 -31.71 -14.51 59.49
CA GLY A 280 -30.63 -13.55 59.70
C GLY A 280 -29.73 -14.20 60.75
N SER A 281 -28.41 -14.13 60.56
CA SER A 281 -27.31 -14.15 61.56
C SER A 281 -26.00 -14.27 60.81
#